data_AF-A0A7S2MXN9-F1
#
_entry.id   AF-A0A7S2MXN9-F1
#
_cell.length_a   1.000
_cell.length_b   1.000
_cell.length_c   1.000
_cell.angle_alpha   90.00
_cell.angle_beta   90.00
_cell.angle_gamma   90.00
#
_symmetry.space_group_name_H-M   'P 1'
#
loop_
_entity.id
_entity.type
_entity.pdbx_description
1 polymer ?
#
loop_
_entity_poly.entity_id
_entity_poly.type
_entity_poly.pdbx_seq_one_letter_code
_entity_poly.pdbx_strand_id
1 'polypeptide(L)'
;MRMWTEEEGLDPRETFLYMCFFVNNQFRILVEKSQAGSDDLGAVFEENLQRIGKVVALLDHWKNPRYLTRIWTIFEQFTAEKLGVPVTMILAREAAEELIAEIDQGSKGIKRMRR
;
A
#
# COMPACT_ATOMS: atom_id res chain seq x y z
N MET A 1 2.75 -2.21 -11.19
CA MET A 1 3.43 -0.90 -11.20
C MET A 1 3.40 -0.22 -12.56
N ARG A 2 3.84 -0.84 -13.67
CA ARG A 2 3.75 -0.21 -15.02
C ARG A 2 2.37 0.39 -15.33
N MET A 3 1.32 -0.42 -15.16
CA MET A 3 -0.08 0.01 -15.31
C MET A 3 -0.40 1.27 -14.49
N TRP A 4 -0.06 1.28 -13.20
CA TRP A 4 -0.27 2.44 -12.33
C TRP A 4 0.54 3.67 -12.77
N THR A 5 1.82 3.52 -13.13
CA THR A 5 2.63 4.63 -13.66
C THR A 5 2.03 5.21 -14.94
N GLU A 6 1.50 4.36 -15.83
CA GLU A 6 0.84 4.78 -17.07
C GLU A 6 -0.49 5.51 -16.80
N GLU A 7 -1.31 4.99 -15.88
CA GLU A 7 -2.58 5.61 -15.46
C GLU A 7 -2.38 6.99 -14.81
N GLU A 8 -1.31 7.15 -14.03
CA GLU A 8 -0.94 8.41 -13.38
C GLU A 8 -0.15 9.37 -14.30
N GLY A 9 0.15 8.95 -15.55
CA GLY A 9 0.90 9.76 -16.51
C GLY A 9 2.38 10.00 -16.14
N LEU A 10 2.97 9.09 -15.35
CA LEU A 10 4.37 9.17 -14.90
C LEU A 10 5.32 8.53 -15.91
N ASP A 11 6.48 9.14 -16.16
CA ASP A 11 7.53 8.53 -16.99
C ASP A 11 8.17 7.35 -16.24
N PRO A 12 8.10 6.10 -16.75
CA PRO A 12 8.69 4.94 -16.10
C PRO A 12 10.22 5.00 -15.98
N ARG A 13 10.90 5.86 -16.75
CA ARG A 13 12.36 6.05 -16.70
C ARG A 13 12.79 6.98 -15.57
N GLU A 14 11.89 7.84 -15.12
CA GLU A 14 12.11 8.78 -14.02
C GLU A 14 11.37 8.37 -12.75
N THR A 15 10.58 7.30 -12.80
CA THR A 15 9.87 6.74 -11.66
C THR A 15 10.65 5.57 -11.05
N PHE A 16 11.08 5.75 -9.81
CA PHE A 16 11.79 4.71 -9.06
C PHE A 16 10.92 4.17 -7.95
N LEU A 17 11.06 2.88 -7.65
CA LEU A 17 10.30 2.21 -6.60
C LEU A 17 11.18 2.01 -5.38
N TYR A 18 10.66 2.45 -4.25
CA TYR A 18 11.20 2.11 -2.94
C TYR A 18 10.24 1.13 -2.29
N MET A 19 10.72 -0.09 -1.99
CA MET A 19 9.92 -1.09 -1.29
C MET A 19 10.53 -1.35 0.08
N CYS A 20 9.75 -1.10 1.14
CA CYS A 20 10.17 -1.18 2.53
C CYS A 20 10.84 -2.50 2.89
N PHE A 21 10.43 -3.63 2.29
CA PHE A 21 11.04 -4.93 2.50
C PHE A 21 12.57 -4.96 2.22
N PHE A 22 13.04 -4.20 1.22
CA PHE A 22 14.45 -4.23 0.81
C PHE A 22 15.35 -3.31 1.63
N VAL A 23 14.77 -2.29 2.27
CA VAL A 23 15.56 -1.18 2.83
C VAL A 23 15.34 -1.04 4.33
N ASN A 24 14.13 -1.31 4.81
CA ASN A 24 13.93 -1.52 6.23
C ASN A 24 14.42 -2.94 6.51
N ASN A 25 15.53 -3.06 7.22
CA ASN A 25 16.17 -4.32 7.59
C ASN A 25 15.34 -5.06 8.66
N GLN A 26 14.05 -5.30 8.37
CA GLN A 26 13.04 -5.91 9.23
C GLN A 26 13.50 -7.29 9.74
N PHE A 27 14.38 -7.96 8.99
CA PHE A 27 15.06 -9.19 9.38
C PHE A 27 15.89 -9.02 10.66
N ARG A 28 16.61 -7.91 10.85
CA ARG A 28 17.42 -7.68 12.07
C ARG A 28 16.56 -7.57 13.32
N ILE A 29 15.39 -6.93 13.26
CA ILE A 29 14.46 -6.91 14.41
C ILE A 29 13.97 -8.32 14.73
N LEU A 30 13.55 -9.07 13.70
CA LEU A 30 12.94 -10.39 13.86
C LEU A 30 13.93 -11.47 14.30
N VAL A 31 15.19 -11.39 13.86
CA VAL A 31 16.23 -12.41 14.11
C VAL A 31 17.17 -12.04 15.24
N GLU A 32 17.61 -10.79 15.36
CA GLU A 32 18.57 -10.38 16.39
C GLU A 32 17.90 -10.06 17.74
N LYS A 33 16.57 -9.93 17.81
CA LYS A 33 15.77 -9.60 19.01
C LYS A 33 16.33 -8.40 19.81
N SER A 34 17.14 -7.55 19.21
CA SER A 34 17.74 -6.39 19.88
C SER A 34 16.85 -5.17 19.67
N GLN A 35 16.38 -4.57 20.76
CA GLN A 35 15.56 -3.35 20.70
C GLN A 35 16.30 -2.16 20.06
N ALA A 36 17.63 -2.13 20.13
CA ALA A 36 18.44 -1.05 19.61
C ALA A 36 18.33 -0.85 18.09
N GLY A 37 17.93 -1.87 17.32
CA GLY A 37 17.68 -1.71 15.88
C GLY A 37 16.32 -1.11 15.54
N SER A 38 15.34 -1.16 16.44
CA SER A 38 13.95 -0.74 16.22
C SER A 38 13.77 0.78 16.20
N ASP A 39 14.45 1.48 17.10
CA ASP A 39 14.29 2.94 17.25
C ASP A 39 14.87 3.71 16.06
N ASP A 40 15.94 3.21 15.46
CA ASP A 40 16.56 3.76 14.24
C ASP A 40 15.72 3.44 12.98
N LEU A 41 15.04 2.29 12.96
CA LEU A 41 14.19 1.89 11.84
C LEU A 41 12.99 2.81 11.64
N GLY A 42 12.40 3.32 12.73
CA GLY A 42 11.34 4.32 12.65
C GLY A 42 11.83 5.62 12.01
N ALA A 43 12.94 6.17 12.50
CA ALA A 43 13.51 7.42 12.00
C ALA A 43 13.93 7.32 10.52
N VAL A 44 14.66 6.25 10.16
CA VAL A 44 15.08 6.00 8.77
C VAL A 44 13.87 5.84 7.86
N PHE A 45 12.83 5.13 8.31
CA PHE A 45 11.62 4.98 7.51
C PHE A 45 10.88 6.32 7.32
N GLU A 46 10.69 7.09 8.40
CA GLU A 46 10.05 8.41 8.35
C GLU A 46 10.81 9.36 7.40
N GLU A 47 12.14 9.44 7.50
CA GLU A 47 12.99 10.27 6.64
C GLU A 47 12.85 9.86 5.16
N ASN A 48 12.89 8.56 4.88
CA ASN A 48 12.71 8.06 3.52
C ASN A 48 11.32 8.38 2.97
N LEU A 49 10.27 8.24 3.81
CA LEU A 49 8.90 8.50 3.40
C LEU A 49 8.68 9.97 3.04
N GLN A 50 9.23 10.89 3.85
CA GLN A 50 9.21 12.33 3.55
C GLN A 50 9.97 12.67 2.26
N ARG A 51 11.12 12.04 2.04
CA ARG A 51 11.91 12.25 0.82
C ARG A 51 11.21 11.75 -0.44
N ILE A 52 10.50 10.62 -0.36
CA ILE A 52 9.76 10.03 -1.49
C ILE A 52 8.47 10.81 -1.76
N GLY A 53 7.74 11.20 -0.72
CA GLY A 53 6.55 12.05 -0.83
C GLY A 53 5.29 11.38 -1.38
N LYS A 54 5.31 10.06 -1.66
CA LYS A 54 4.13 9.29 -2.09
C LYS A 54 4.25 7.83 -1.66
N VAL A 55 3.13 7.22 -1.30
CA VAL A 55 3.04 5.78 -1.01
C VAL A 55 2.06 5.12 -1.97
N VAL A 56 2.45 3.96 -2.49
CA VAL A 56 1.55 3.09 -3.26
C VAL A 56 1.34 1.81 -2.48
N ALA A 57 0.14 1.66 -1.93
CA ALA A 57 -0.28 0.51 -1.14
C ALA A 57 -0.89 -0.56 -2.04
N LEU A 58 -0.14 -1.64 -2.29
CA LEU A 58 -0.62 -2.76 -3.09
C LEU A 58 -1.45 -3.72 -2.23
N LEU A 59 -2.77 -3.68 -2.39
CA LEU A 59 -3.68 -4.65 -1.80
C LEU A 59 -3.64 -5.96 -2.60
N ASP A 60 -3.49 -7.07 -1.89
CA ASP A 60 -3.47 -8.42 -2.48
C ASP A 60 -4.86 -8.88 -2.94
N HIS A 61 -5.92 -8.39 -2.28
CA HIS A 61 -7.31 -8.70 -2.64
C HIS A 61 -8.26 -7.61 -2.10
N TRP A 62 -9.44 -7.44 -2.68
CA TRP A 62 -10.43 -6.48 -2.17
C TRP A 62 -11.21 -7.03 -0.97
N LYS A 63 -11.46 -8.35 -0.97
CA LYS A 63 -12.13 -9.08 0.12
C LYS A 63 -11.08 -9.72 1.04
N ASN A 64 -11.08 -9.34 2.32
CA ASN A 64 -10.14 -9.84 3.33
C ASN A 64 -8.64 -9.76 2.92
N PRO A 65 -8.13 -8.60 2.46
CA PRO A 65 -6.72 -8.44 2.11
C PRO A 65 -5.78 -8.81 3.26
N ARG A 66 -4.76 -9.62 2.99
CA ARG A 66 -3.65 -9.82 3.93
C ARG A 66 -2.87 -8.52 4.15
N TYR A 67 -2.87 -7.61 3.17
CA TYR A 67 -2.29 -6.28 3.33
C TYR A 67 -2.83 -5.56 4.57
N LEU A 68 -4.11 -5.70 4.92
CA LEU A 68 -4.69 -5.00 6.07
C LEU A 68 -4.49 -5.72 7.41
N THR A 69 -3.83 -6.89 7.43
CA THR A 69 -3.60 -7.66 8.67
C THR A 69 -2.14 -7.75 9.08
N ARG A 70 -1.21 -7.27 8.24
CA ARG A 70 0.21 -7.27 8.55
C ARG A 70 0.58 -6.05 9.38
N ILE A 71 1.28 -6.27 10.49
CA ILE A 71 1.66 -5.18 11.40
C ILE A 71 2.49 -4.08 10.70
N TRP A 72 3.37 -4.47 9.77
CA TRP A 72 4.23 -3.54 9.06
C TRP A 72 3.48 -2.66 8.07
N THR A 73 2.54 -3.23 7.32
CA THR A 73 1.72 -2.44 6.40
C THR A 73 0.82 -1.47 7.17
N ILE A 74 0.29 -1.88 8.33
CA ILE A 74 -0.45 -0.99 9.22
C ILE A 74 0.44 0.15 9.74
N PHE A 75 1.66 -0.18 10.18
CA PHE A 75 2.64 0.81 10.64
C PHE A 75 3.01 1.81 9.53
N GLU A 76 3.24 1.33 8.31
CA GLU A 76 3.54 2.16 7.13
C GLU A 76 2.40 3.14 6.82
N GLN A 77 1.15 2.66 6.83
CA GLN A 77 -0.04 3.49 6.62
C GLN A 77 -0.19 4.56 7.71
N PHE A 78 -0.04 4.16 8.98
CA PHE A 78 -0.11 5.09 10.10
C PHE A 78 0.98 6.17 10.01
N THR A 79 2.20 5.78 9.64
CA THR A 79 3.32 6.70 9.51
C THR A 79 3.14 7.67 8.35
N ALA A 80 2.64 7.18 7.20
CA ALA A 80 2.30 8.03 6.05
C ALA A 80 1.26 9.09 6.43
N GLU A 81 0.19 8.68 7.11
CA GLU A 81 -0.87 9.59 7.59
C GLU A 81 -0.32 10.62 8.59
N LYS A 82 0.45 10.17 9.59
CA LYS A 82 1.10 11.04 10.59
C LYS A 82 1.97 12.12 9.93
N LEU A 83 2.63 11.80 8.82
CA LEU A 83 3.52 12.70 8.09
C LEU A 83 2.81 13.49 6.97
N GLY A 84 1.52 13.25 6.72
CA GLY A 84 0.76 13.86 5.64
C GLY A 84 1.23 13.43 4.24
N VAL A 85 1.83 12.25 4.12
CA VAL A 85 2.29 11.70 2.84
C VAL A 85 1.11 11.00 2.15
N PRO A 86 0.74 11.37 0.91
CA PRO A 86 -0.40 10.79 0.22
C PRO A 86 -0.19 9.30 -0.05
N VAL A 87 -1.21 8.51 0.26
CA VAL A 87 -1.27 7.07 -0.02
C VAL A 87 -2.28 6.79 -1.13
N THR A 88 -1.84 6.10 -2.18
CA THR A 88 -2.73 5.52 -3.20
C THR A 88 -2.83 4.01 -2.99
N MET A 89 -4.04 3.50 -2.74
CA MET A 89 -4.28 2.05 -2.74
C MET A 89 -4.52 1.56 -4.15
N ILE A 90 -3.82 0.50 -4.54
CA ILE A 90 -3.97 -0.16 -5.83
C ILE A 90 -4.26 -1.64 -5.63
N LEU A 91 -4.93 -2.24 -6.62
CA LEU A 91 -5.22 -3.66 -6.69
C LEU A 91 -4.55 -4.27 -7.91
N ALA A 92 -4.27 -5.57 -7.86
CA ALA A 92 -4.02 -6.34 -9.07
C ALA A 92 -5.27 -6.30 -9.97
N ARG A 93 -5.07 -6.36 -11.29
CA ARG A 93 -6.15 -6.22 -12.28
C ARG A 93 -7.30 -7.18 -12.00
N GLU A 94 -6.99 -8.44 -11.73
CA GLU A 94 -7.97 -9.50 -11.51
C GLU A 94 -8.85 -9.19 -10.29
N ALA A 95 -8.23 -8.74 -9.19
CA ALA A 95 -8.95 -8.35 -7.98
C ALA A 95 -9.78 -7.07 -8.18
N ALA A 96 -9.30 -6.13 -8.99
CA ALA A 96 -10.06 -4.93 -9.35
C ALA A 96 -11.28 -5.27 -10.22
N GLU A 97 -11.12 -6.14 -11.21
CA GLU A 97 -12.20 -6.61 -12.09
C GLU A 97 -13.28 -7.37 -11.29
N GLU A 98 -12.88 -8.24 -10.36
CA GLU A 98 -13.81 -8.94 -9.47
C GLU A 98 -14.61 -7.96 -8.59
N LEU A 99 -13.93 -6.97 -8.00
CA LEU A 99 -14.59 -5.93 -7.19
C LEU A 99 -15.63 -5.15 -8.00
N ILE A 100 -15.28 -4.74 -9.23
CA ILE A 100 -16.20 -4.01 -10.11
C ILE A 100 -17.42 -4.88 -10.44
N ALA A 101 -17.20 -6.16 -10.76
CA ALA A 101 -18.28 -7.09 -11.07
C ALA A 101 -19.24 -7.30 -9.87
N GLU A 102 -18.71 -7.34 -8.64
CA GLU A 102 -19.52 -7.46 -7.42
C GLU A 102 -20.36 -6.18 -7.19
N ILE A 103 -19.77 -5.00 -7.35
CA ILE A 103 -20.47 -3.71 -7.21
C ILE A 103 -21.60 -3.59 -8.25
N ASP A 104 -21.37 -4.04 -9.48
CA ASP A 104 -22.36 -4.02 -10.55
C ASP A 104 -23.56 -4.93 -10.25
N GLN A 105 -23.33 -6.08 -9.62
CA GLN A 105 -24.41 -6.97 -9.16
C GLN A 105 -25.28 -6.28 -8.10
N GLY A 106 -24.66 -5.63 -7.12
CA GLY A 106 -25.36 -4.83 -6.11
C GLY A 106 -26.18 -3.71 -6.71
N SER A 107 -25.61 -2.96 -7.66
CA SER A 107 -26.28 -1.87 -8.38
C SER A 107 -27.52 -2.35 -9.15
N LYS A 108 -27.43 -3.52 -9.81
CA LYS A 108 -28.58 -4.18 -10.45
C LYS A 108 -29.63 -4.62 -9.43
N GLY A 109 -29.22 -5.07 -8.24
CA GLY A 109 -30.11 -5.40 -7.12
C GLY A 109 -30.91 -4.19 -6.64
N ILE A 110 -30.23 -3.06 -6.37
CA ILE A 110 -30.85 -1.81 -5.92
C ILE A 110 -31.86 -1.29 -6.94
N LYS A 111 -31.52 -1.30 -8.24
CA LYS A 111 -32.44 -0.89 -9.31
C LYS A 111 -33.71 -1.75 -9.37
N ARG A 112 -33.64 -3.03 -8.99
CA ARG A 112 -34.81 -3.94 -8.98
C ARG A 112 -35.74 -3.70 -7.80
N MET A 113 -35.21 -3.32 -6.63
CA MET A 113 -36.00 -3.06 -5.42
C MET A 113 -36.69 -1.70 -5.41
N ARG A 114 -36.23 -0.75 -6.22
CA ARG A 114 -36.76 0.62 -6.29
C ARG A 114 -38.04 0.74 -7.15
N ARG A 115 -38.87 -0.32 -7.19
CA ARG A 115 -40.19 -0.33 -7.86
C ARG A 115 -41.30 0.09 -6.90
#